data_AF-A0A1S1Y5K4-F1
#
_entry.id   AF-A0A1S1Y5K4-F1
#
_cell.length_a   1.000
_cell.length_b   1.000
_cell.length_c   1.000
_cell.angle_alpha   90.00
_cell.angle_beta   90.00
_cell.angle_gamma   90.00
#
_symmetry.space_group_name_H-M   'P 1'
#
loop_
_entity.id
_entity.type
_entity.pdbx_description
1 polymer ?
#
loop_
_entity_poly.entity_id
_entity_poly.type
_entity_poly.pdbx_seq_one_letter_code
_entity_poly.pdbx_strand_id
1 'polypeptide(L)'
;MKTKNEYIEILATQLREWSADIDQLSEKTEKAAALVKLNYIDELNALRAKQLAAEAKMTELEASGHEGWDTMKLTADRVWDDLRSSLADVAAKLK
;
A
#
# COMPACT_ATOMS: atom_id res chain seq x y z
N MET A 1 23.29 5.94 6.90
CA MET A 1 22.27 4.86 6.85
C MET A 1 21.09 5.31 7.67
N LYS A 2 19.86 5.12 7.20
CA LYS A 2 18.69 5.30 8.07
C LYS A 2 18.72 4.21 9.14
N THR A 3 18.47 4.58 10.38
CA THR A 3 18.22 3.62 11.45
C THR A 3 16.96 2.81 11.14
N LYS A 4 16.83 1.65 11.78
CA LYS A 4 15.63 0.82 11.67
C LYS A 4 14.35 1.63 11.95
N ASN A 5 14.37 2.43 13.02
CA ASN A 5 13.22 3.24 13.42
C ASN A 5 12.88 4.29 12.37
N GLU A 6 13.86 5.01 11.83
CA GLU A 6 13.62 5.97 10.74
C GLU A 6 13.05 5.29 9.51
N TYR A 7 13.53 4.10 9.14
CA TYR A 7 13.00 3.34 8.02
C TYR A 7 11.53 2.96 8.25
N ILE A 8 11.20 2.42 9.43
CA ILE A 8 9.83 2.06 9.82
C ILE A 8 8.91 3.29 9.79
N GLU A 9 9.32 4.42 10.37
CA GLU A 9 8.55 5.67 10.34
C GLU A 9 8.23 6.13 8.92
N ILE A 10 9.19 6.06 7.99
CA ILE A 10 8.97 6.43 6.58
C ILE A 10 7.93 5.53 5.92
N LEU A 11 8.04 4.21 6.14
CA LEU A 11 7.07 3.26 5.61
C LEU A 11 5.68 3.55 6.18
N ALA A 12 5.57 3.81 7.49
CA ALA A 12 4.32 4.17 8.16
C ALA A 12 3.67 5.41 7.55
N THR A 13 4.45 6.47 7.31
CA THR A 13 3.97 7.71 6.70
C THR A 13 3.44 7.44 5.30
N GLN A 14 4.19 6.71 4.46
CA GLN A 14 3.76 6.38 3.11
C GLN A 14 2.49 5.55 3.10
N LEU A 15 2.38 4.56 3.98
CA LEU A 15 1.19 3.72 4.07
C LEU A 15 -0.03 4.55 4.46
N ARG A 16 0.10 5.49 5.39
CA ARG A 16 -0.99 6.41 5.77
C ARG A 16 -1.44 7.30 4.62
N GLU A 17 -0.49 7.83 3.84
CA GLU A 17 -0.78 8.61 2.63
C GLU A 17 -1.55 7.77 1.61
N TRP A 18 -1.07 6.56 1.34
CA TRP A 18 -1.71 5.66 0.36
C TRP A 18 -3.06 5.13 0.83
N SER A 19 -3.28 4.89 2.13
CA SER A 19 -4.60 4.56 2.65
C SER A 19 -5.60 5.67 2.34
N ALA A 20 -5.21 6.93 2.53
CA ALA A 20 -6.07 8.07 2.19
C ALA A 20 -6.34 8.16 0.68
N ASP A 21 -5.34 7.89 -0.17
CA ASP A 21 -5.54 7.84 -1.62
C ASP A 21 -6.48 6.71 -2.05
N ILE A 22 -6.36 5.51 -1.44
CA ILE A 22 -7.24 4.37 -1.70
C ILE A 22 -8.68 4.69 -1.27
N ASP A 23 -8.87 5.37 -0.15
CA ASP A 23 -10.20 5.83 0.28
C ASP A 23 -10.80 6.82 -0.73
N GLN A 24 -10.01 7.76 -1.23
CA GLN A 24 -10.45 8.69 -2.27
C GLN A 24 -10.80 7.98 -3.58
N LEU A 25 -10.01 6.99 -4.01
CA LEU A 25 -10.32 6.17 -5.19
C LEU A 25 -11.61 5.35 -4.98
N SER A 26 -11.82 4.84 -3.76
CA SER A 26 -13.04 4.12 -3.38
C SER A 26 -14.27 5.02 -3.53
N GLU A 27 -14.22 6.23 -2.97
CA GLU A 27 -15.32 7.19 -3.08
C GLU A 27 -15.62 7.62 -4.52
N LYS A 28 -14.58 7.86 -5.34
CA LYS A 28 -14.75 8.19 -6.75
C LYS A 28 -15.40 7.04 -7.52
N THR A 29 -15.00 5.81 -7.22
CA THR A 29 -15.57 4.59 -7.83
C THR A 29 -17.04 4.42 -7.44
N GLU A 30 -17.41 4.70 -6.19
CA GLU A 30 -18.80 4.68 -5.73
C GLU A 30 -19.68 5.72 -6.43
N LYS A 31 -19.12 6.88 -6.79
CA LYS A 31 -19.82 7.96 -7.52
C LYS A 31 -19.85 7.76 -9.04
N ALA A 32 -19.11 6.78 -9.58
CA ALA A 32 -19.02 6.53 -11.00
C ALA A 32 -20.26 5.82 -11.56
N ALA A 33 -20.47 5.89 -12.88
CA ALA A 33 -21.53 5.14 -13.55
C ALA A 33 -21.34 3.62 -13.38
N ALA A 34 -22.44 2.85 -13.37
CA ALA A 34 -22.41 1.42 -13.04
C ALA A 34 -21.42 0.57 -13.87
N LEU A 35 -21.29 0.87 -15.17
CA LEU A 35 -20.33 0.20 -16.06
C LEU A 35 -18.88 0.50 -15.69
N VAL A 36 -18.59 1.75 -15.30
CA VAL A 36 -17.27 2.15 -14.81
C VAL A 36 -17.02 1.44 -13.50
N LYS A 37 -17.92 1.57 -12.53
CA LYS A 37 -17.82 0.92 -11.21
C LYS A 37 -17.50 -0.58 -11.30
N LEU A 38 -18.16 -1.32 -12.20
CA LEU A 38 -17.94 -2.76 -12.37
C LEU A 38 -16.50 -3.10 -12.77
N ASN A 39 -15.87 -2.27 -13.61
CA ASN A 39 -14.48 -2.47 -14.04
C ASN A 39 -13.46 -2.13 -12.94
N TYR A 40 -13.81 -1.22 -12.02
CA TYR A 40 -12.89 -0.73 -10.99
C TYR A 40 -12.97 -1.49 -9.67
N ILE A 41 -14.08 -2.17 -9.37
CA ILE A 41 -14.25 -2.92 -8.12
C ILE A 41 -13.13 -3.95 -7.91
N ASP A 42 -12.76 -4.70 -8.95
CA ASP A 42 -11.72 -5.72 -8.84
C ASP A 42 -10.33 -5.11 -8.59
N GLU A 43 -10.02 -4.01 -9.27
CA GLU A 43 -8.76 -3.29 -9.07
C GLU A 43 -8.66 -2.68 -7.67
N LEU A 44 -9.77 -2.13 -7.18
CA LEU A 44 -9.87 -1.56 -5.84
C LEU A 44 -9.75 -2.64 -4.75
N ASN A 45 -10.34 -3.82 -4.97
CA ASN A 45 -10.18 -4.97 -4.08
C ASN A 45 -8.72 -5.46 -4.06
N ALA A 46 -8.06 -5.51 -5.21
CA ALA A 46 -6.65 -5.86 -5.30
C ALA A 46 -5.76 -4.84 -4.56
N LEU A 47 -6.06 -3.54 -4.68
CA LEU A 47 -5.37 -2.49 -3.91
C LEU A 47 -5.52 -2.68 -2.41
N ARG A 48 -6.74 -2.94 -1.93
CA ARG A 48 -7.00 -3.18 -0.50
C ARG A 48 -6.25 -4.41 0.01
N ALA A 49 -6.18 -5.48 -0.77
CA ALA A 49 -5.38 -6.66 -0.40
C ALA A 49 -3.89 -6.33 -0.25
N LYS A 50 -3.34 -5.48 -1.13
CA LYS A 50 -1.95 -5.01 -1.04
C LYS A 50 -1.71 -4.08 0.14
N GLN A 51 -2.68 -3.21 0.45
CA GLN A 51 -2.64 -2.37 1.66
C GLN A 51 -2.59 -3.25 2.91
N LEU A 52 -3.44 -4.28 3.02
CA LEU A 52 -3.44 -5.21 4.15
C LEU A 52 -2.10 -5.97 4.26
N ALA A 53 -1.50 -6.36 3.13
CA ALA A 53 -0.18 -6.97 3.13
C ALA A 53 0.91 -6.00 3.64
N ALA A 54 0.83 -4.72 3.29
CA ALA A 54 1.74 -3.68 3.79
C ALA A 54 1.55 -3.44 5.29
N GLU A 55 0.31 -3.41 5.78
CA GLU A 55 -0.02 -3.28 7.22
C GLU A 55 0.53 -4.48 8.01
N ALA A 56 0.31 -5.71 7.54
CA ALA A 56 0.86 -6.90 8.16
C ALA A 56 2.40 -6.86 8.18
N LYS A 57 3.01 -6.41 7.07
CA LYS A 57 4.46 -6.28 6.98
C LYS A 57 5.02 -5.23 7.93
N MET A 58 4.28 -4.15 8.15
CA MET A 58 4.62 -3.11 9.11
C MET A 58 4.69 -3.68 10.54
N THR A 59 3.68 -4.45 10.94
CA THR A 59 3.66 -5.13 12.24
C THR A 59 4.85 -6.08 12.42
N GLU A 60 5.22 -6.83 11.38
CA GLU A 60 6.42 -7.69 11.42
C GLU A 60 7.71 -6.88 11.62
N LEU A 61 7.86 -5.74 10.93
CA LEU A 61 9.03 -4.89 11.04
C LEU A 61 9.17 -4.29 12.45
N GLU A 62 8.06 -3.83 13.03
CA GLU A 62 8.01 -3.30 14.40
C GLU A 62 8.38 -4.36 15.44
N ALA A 63 7.92 -5.61 15.26
CA ALA A 63 8.21 -6.72 16.16
C ALA A 63 9.62 -7.32 15.98
N SER A 64 10.29 -7.04 14.86
CA SER A 64 11.55 -7.70 14.52
C SER A 64 12.71 -7.32 15.46
N GLY A 65 13.70 -8.21 15.58
CA GLY A 65 14.98 -7.90 16.21
C GLY A 65 15.97 -7.24 15.24
N HIS A 66 17.25 -7.21 15.61
CA HIS A 66 18.34 -6.85 14.69
C HIS A 66 18.73 -8.03 13.77
N GLU A 67 18.57 -9.26 14.25
CA GLU A 67 18.81 -10.46 13.45
C GLU A 67 17.75 -10.60 12.35
N GLY A 68 18.19 -10.82 11.11
CA GLY A 68 17.30 -10.94 9.95
C GLY A 68 16.74 -9.61 9.41
N TRP A 69 17.14 -8.46 9.96
CA TRP A 69 16.66 -7.13 9.54
C TRP A 69 16.81 -6.88 8.04
N ASP A 70 17.94 -7.25 7.44
CA ASP A 70 18.18 -7.02 6.01
C ASP A 70 17.21 -7.81 5.11
N THR A 71 16.90 -9.05 5.48
CA THR A 71 15.90 -9.86 4.76
C THR A 71 14.51 -9.27 4.92
N MET A 72 14.14 -8.85 6.12
CA MET A 72 12.84 -8.24 6.38
C MET A 72 12.67 -6.93 5.61
N LYS A 73 13.71 -6.10 5.56
CA LYS A 73 13.76 -4.89 4.77
C LYS A 73 13.56 -5.17 3.28
N LEU A 74 14.26 -6.16 2.71
CA LEU A 74 14.08 -6.54 1.29
C LEU A 74 12.65 -6.96 0.98
N THR A 75 12.01 -7.72 1.88
CA THR A 75 10.61 -8.11 1.70
C THR A 75 9.65 -6.93 1.87
N ALA A 76 9.94 -5.99 2.77
CA ALA A 76 9.15 -4.78 2.94
C ALA A 76 9.25 -3.85 1.73
N ASP A 77 10.45 -3.63 1.21
CA ASP A 77 10.68 -2.82 0.00
C ASP A 77 9.86 -3.36 -1.18
N ARG A 78 9.80 -4.70 -1.36
CA ARG A 78 8.97 -5.33 -2.41
C ARG A 78 7.47 -5.09 -2.21
N VAL A 79 6.98 -5.22 -0.97
CA VAL A 79 5.56 -4.98 -0.65
C VAL A 79 5.19 -3.51 -0.92
N TRP A 80 6.07 -2.57 -0.54
CA TRP A 80 5.86 -1.14 -0.78
C TRP A 80 5.90 -0.78 -2.26
N ASP A 81 6.82 -1.37 -3.03
CA ASP A 81 6.90 -1.12 -4.46
C ASP A 81 5.69 -1.68 -5.22
N ASP A 82 5.19 -2.87 -4.84
CA ASP A 82 3.99 -3.45 -5.45
C ASP A 82 2.73 -2.62 -5.15
N LEU A 83 2.58 -2.17 -3.89
CA LEU A 83 1.48 -1.28 -3.51
C LEU A 83 1.55 0.06 -4.26
N ARG A 84 2.74 0.68 -4.32
CA ARG A 84 2.95 1.95 -5.03
C ARG A 84 2.62 1.82 -6.51
N SER A 85 3.12 0.78 -7.18
CA SER A 85 2.86 0.56 -8.61
C SER A 85 1.37 0.39 -8.87
N SER A 86 0.71 -0.43 -8.06
CA SER A 86 -0.72 -0.69 -8.21
C SER A 86 -1.55 0.57 -7.99
N LEU A 87 -1.20 1.38 -6.99
CA LEU A 87 -1.90 2.63 -6.71
C LEU A 87 -1.78 3.59 -7.89
N ALA A 88 -0.57 3.74 -8.45
CA ALA A 88 -0.32 4.56 -9.62
C ALA A 88 -1.12 4.06 -10.85
N ASP A 89 -1.18 2.75 -11.06
CA ASP A 89 -1.92 2.16 -12.19
C ASP A 89 -3.43 2.41 -12.07
N VAL A 90 -4.02 2.19 -10.90
CA VAL A 90 -5.46 2.44 -10.69
C VAL A 90 -5.78 3.93 -10.76
N ALA A 91 -4.94 4.79 -10.17
CA ALA A 91 -5.11 6.24 -10.23
C ALA A 91 -5.01 6.78 -11.66
N ALA A 92 -4.15 6.20 -12.51
CA ALA A 92 -4.02 6.57 -13.91
C ALA A 92 -5.26 6.20 -14.73
N LYS A 93 -5.93 5.09 -14.40
CA LYS A 93 -7.15 4.65 -15.07
C LYS A 93 -8.37 5.50 -14.69
N LEU A 94 -8.46 5.93 -13.42
CA LEU A 94 -9.57 6.74 -12.91
C LEU A 94 -9.46 8.25 -13.21
N LYS A 95 -8.47 8.67 -14.01
CA LYS A 95 -8.31 10.04 -14.53
C LYS A 95 -9.28 10.33 -15.67
#